data_AF-A0A419SD63-F1
#
_entry.id   AF-A0A419SD63-F1
#
_cell.length_a   1.000
_cell.length_b   1.000
_cell.length_c   1.000
_cell.angle_alpha   90.00
_cell.angle_beta   90.00
_cell.angle_gamma   90.00
#
_symmetry.space_group_name_H-M   'P 1'
#
loop_
_entity.id
_entity.type
_entity.pdbx_description
1 polymer ?
#
loop_
_entity_poly.entity_id
_entity_poly.type
_entity_poly.pdbx_seq_one_letter_code
_entity_poly.pdbx_strand_id
1 'polypeptide(L)' 'MDLSMIQTLLETVGDALPKYMQTIEQEFEQEHGEITEEQRKVFEFVQKKAKDFISQVNPLG' A
#
# COMPACT_ATOMS: atom_id res chain seq x y z
N MET A 1 20.97 -10.52 11.02
CA MET A 1 20.11 -9.67 10.18
C MET A 1 20.13 -8.30 10.81
N ASP A 2 20.68 -7.29 10.11
CA ASP A 2 20.91 -5.96 10.67
C ASP A 2 19.60 -5.16 10.72
N LEU A 3 19.37 -4.39 11.80
CA LEU A 3 18.20 -3.53 11.95
C LEU A 3 18.13 -2.48 10.84
N SER A 4 19.27 -2.04 10.32
CA SER A 4 19.38 -1.12 9.18
C SER A 4 18.76 -1.71 7.90
N MET A 5 18.99 -2.99 7.63
CA MET A 5 18.44 -3.71 6.48
C MET A 5 16.91 -3.87 6.61
N ILE A 6 16.40 -4.07 7.83
CA ILE A 6 14.95 -4.14 8.09
C ILE A 6 14.30 -2.77 7.86
N GLN A 7 14.94 -1.67 8.28
CA GLN A 7 14.45 -0.31 8.00
C GLN A 7 14.39 0.00 6.50
N THR A 8 15.47 -0.27 5.76
CA THR A 8 15.49 -0.05 4.30
C THR A 8 14.41 -0.87 3.58
N LEU A 9 14.15 -2.10 4.04
CA LEU A 9 13.06 -2.93 3.49
C LEU A 9 11.69 -2.31 3.79
N LEU A 10 11.45 -1.83 5.00
CA LEU A 10 10.17 -1.19 5.37
C LEU A 10 9.93 0.11 4.60
N GLU A 11 10.97 0.93 4.41
CA GLU A 11 10.92 2.13 3.56
C GLU A 11 10.62 1.78 2.10
N THR A 12 11.33 0.80 1.54
CA THR A 12 11.13 0.33 0.16
C THR A 12 9.70 -0.18 -0.05
N VAL A 13 9.16 -0.93 0.92
CA VAL A 13 7.77 -1.42 0.87
C VAL A 13 6.79 -0.26 1.01
N GLY A 14 7.06 0.72 1.88
CA GLY A 14 6.26 1.94 2.03
C GLY A 14 6.16 2.75 0.74
N ASP A 15 7.28 2.91 0.03
CA ASP A 15 7.36 3.66 -1.23
C ASP A 15 6.73 2.89 -2.40
N ALA A 16 6.80 1.56 -2.37
CA ALA A 16 6.19 0.71 -3.39
C ALA A 16 4.68 0.55 -3.22
N LEU A 17 4.16 0.68 -2.00
CA LEU A 17 2.76 0.43 -1.66
C LEU A 17 1.77 1.24 -2.53
N PRO A 18 1.94 2.56 -2.78
CA PRO A 18 1.03 3.30 -3.66
C PRO A 18 1.00 2.76 -5.09
N LYS A 19 2.15 2.34 -5.62
CA LYS A 19 2.24 1.77 -6.97
C LYS A 19 1.54 0.44 -7.06
N TYR A 20 1.74 -0.43 -6.06
CA TYR A 20 1.03 -1.71 -5.97
C TYR A 20 -0.48 -1.52 -5.89
N MET A 21 -0.96 -0.57 -5.07
CA MET A 21 -2.38 -0.26 -4.97
C MET A 21 -2.95 0.21 -6.32
N GLN A 22 -2.22 1.07 -7.04
CA GLN A 22 -2.62 1.52 -8.36
C GLN A 22 -2.69 0.36 -9.38
N THR A 23 -1.75 -0.60 -9.31
CA THR A 23 -1.79 -1.79 -10.15
C THR A 23 -3.02 -2.65 -9.85
N ILE A 24 -3.32 -2.88 -8.57
CA ILE A 24 -4.50 -3.67 -8.18
C ILE A 24 -5.79 -2.96 -8.60
N GLU A 25 -5.88 -1.63 -8.47
CA GLU A 25 -7.02 -0.86 -8.97
C GLU A 25 -7.20 -1.03 -10.49
N GLN A 26 -6.12 -0.95 -11.26
CA GLN A 26 -6.16 -1.13 -12.72
C GLN A 26 -6.54 -2.55 -13.13
N GLU A 27 -6.01 -3.57 -12.45
CA GLU A 27 -6.37 -4.98 -12.69
C GLU A 27 -7.85 -5.21 -12.37
N PHE A 28 -8.34 -4.67 -11.26
CA PHE A 28 -9.75 -4.73 -10.90
C PHE A 28 -10.64 -4.04 -11.94
N GLU A 29 -10.26 -2.87 -12.44
CA GLU A 29 -10.99 -2.17 -13.51
C GLU A 29 -11.03 -2.97 -14.81
N GLN A 30 -9.93 -3.65 -15.15
CA GLN A 30 -9.85 -4.49 -16.34
C GLN A 30 -10.75 -5.73 -16.24
N GLU A 31 -10.84 -6.35 -15.06
CA GLU A 31 -11.62 -7.57 -14.85
C GLU A 31 -13.11 -7.31 -14.61
N HIS A 32 -13.46 -6.20 -13.95
CA HIS A 32 -14.81 -5.94 -13.46
C HIS A 32 -15.47 -4.69 -14.03
N GLY A 33 -14.74 -3.89 -14.82
CA GLY A 33 -15.20 -2.60 -15.32
C GLY A 33 -14.92 -1.46 -14.34
N GLU A 34 -15.48 -0.28 -14.63
CA GLU A 34 -15.17 0.95 -13.91
C GLU A 34 -15.40 0.84 -12.40
N ILE A 35 -14.41 1.27 -11.60
CA ILE A 35 -14.48 1.25 -10.14
C ILE A 35 -15.58 2.22 -9.67
N THR A 36 -16.50 1.71 -8.85
CA THR A 36 -17.50 2.56 -8.19
C THR A 36 -16.86 3.38 -7.07
N GLU A 37 -17.52 4.47 -6.67
CA GLU A 37 -17.02 5.30 -5.59
C GLU A 37 -16.92 4.56 -4.24
N GLU A 38 -17.80 3.59 -3.99
CA GLU A 38 -17.72 2.73 -2.81
C GLU A 38 -16.49 1.81 -2.84
N GLN A 39 -16.19 1.22 -4.00
CA GLN A 39 -15.01 0.38 -4.19
C GLN A 39 -13.72 1.21 -4.07
N ARG A 40 -13.69 2.42 -4.61
CA ARG A 40 -12.56 3.36 -4.45
C ARG A 40 -12.26 3.65 -2.98
N LYS A 41 -13.29 3.86 -2.16
CA LYS A 41 -13.13 4.05 -0.71
C LYS A 41 -12.53 2.83 -0.02
N VAL A 42 -12.80 1.62 -0.51
CA VAL A 42 -12.17 0.39 0.00
C VAL A 42 -10.68 0.37 -0.34
N PHE A 43 -10.29 0.70 -1.57
CA PHE A 43 -8.87 0.79 -1.95
C PHE A 43 -8.12 1.84 -1.12
N GLU A 44 -8.69 3.04 -0.96
CA GLU A 44 -8.13 4.10 -0.11
C GLU A 44 -7.99 3.65 1.35
N PHE A 45 -8.99 2.93 1.88
CA PHE A 45 -8.95 2.39 3.23
C PHE A 45 -7.83 1.35 3.40
N VAL A 46 -7.68 0.42 2.47
CA VAL A 46 -6.62 -0.60 2.49
C VAL A 46 -5.26 0.06 2.39
N GLN A 47 -5.06 1.01 1.48
CA GLN A 47 -3.82 1.76 1.34
C GLN A 47 -3.45 2.49 2.65
N LYS A 48 -4.42 3.14 3.29
CA LYS A 48 -4.23 3.80 4.58
C LYS A 48 -3.80 2.81 5.66
N LYS A 49 -4.46 1.66 5.77
CA LYS A 49 -4.14 0.64 6.77
C LYS A 49 -2.76 0.04 6.57
N ALA A 50 -2.37 -0.20 5.33
CA ALA A 50 -1.02 -0.68 5.02
C ALA A 50 0.05 0.36 5.36
N LYS A 51 -0.19 1.65 5.08
CA LYS A 51 0.70 2.73 5.50
C LYS A 51 0.81 2.83 7.02
N ASP A 52 -0.31 2.80 7.74
CA ASP A 52 -0.35 2.85 9.20
C ASP A 52 0.45 1.68 9.82
N PHE A 53 0.31 0.48 9.25
CA PHE A 53 1.08 -0.70 9.68
C PHE A 53 2.58 -0.51 9.47
N ILE A 54 3.01 -0.03 8.30
CA ILE A 54 4.43 0.22 8.02
C ILE A 54 5.00 1.27 8.99
N SER A 55 4.26 2.34 9.27
CA SER A 55 4.67 3.36 10.25
C SER A 55 4.74 2.84 11.70
N GLN A 56 3.87 1.91 12.09
CA GLN A 56 3.94 1.28 13.41
C GLN A 56 5.16 0.36 13.55
N VAL A 57 5.54 -0.32 12.47
CA VAL A 57 6.70 -1.24 12.44
C VAL A 57 8.01 -0.48 12.24
N ASN A 58 7.98 0.70 11.59
CA ASN A 58 9.10 1.63 11.47
C ASN A 58 8.82 2.96 12.23
N PRO A 59 8.84 2.96 13.57
CA PRO A 59 8.52 4.16 14.36
C PRO A 59 9.60 5.27 14.31
N LEU A 60 10.72 5.03 13.61
CA LEU A 60 11.85 5.96 13.48
C LEU A 60 12.04 6.48 12.04
N GLY A 61 11.15 6.13 11.11
CA GLY A 61 11.09 6.69 9.76
C GLY A 61 10.36 8.02 9.71
#